data_AF-M9LZS2-F1
#
_entry.id   AF-M9LZS2-F1
#
_cell.length_a   1.000
_cell.length_b   1.000
_cell.length_c   1.000
_cell.angle_alpha   90.00
_cell.angle_beta   90.00
_cell.angle_gamma   90.00
#
_symmetry.space_group_name_H-M   'P 1'
#
loop_
_entity.id
_entity.type
_entity.pdbx_description
1 polymer ?
#
loop_
_entity_poly.entity_id
_entity_poly.type
_entity_poly.pdbx_seq_one_letter_code
_entity_poly.pdbx_strand_id
1 'polypeptide(L)'
;MSAVSRFVGEHDTRLWRILHHDVDNAIAAQDPSYVTKINTDETSAKRGHNYITLFMDPERKNVICVTKGKDSSTWIECKKQLEAHGGHSCHSGRKRSR
;
A
#
# COMPACT_ATOMS: atom_id res chain seq x y z
N MET A 1 -3.92 -2.12 -18.58
CA MET A 1 -3.19 -3.36 -18.88
C MET A 1 -3.25 -3.72 -20.37
N SER A 2 -4.28 -3.29 -21.11
CA SER A 2 -4.51 -3.57 -22.54
C SER A 2 -3.30 -3.43 -23.48
N ALA A 3 -2.44 -2.43 -23.30
CA ALA A 3 -1.24 -2.26 -24.12
C ALA A 3 -0.25 -3.43 -23.93
N VAL A 4 -0.08 -3.89 -22.69
CA VAL A 4 0.80 -5.03 -22.33
C VAL A 4 0.18 -6.34 -22.80
N SER A 5 -1.13 -6.51 -22.65
CA SER A 5 -1.88 -7.66 -23.20
C SER A 5 -1.67 -7.80 -24.71
N ARG A 6 -1.82 -6.71 -25.47
CA ARG A 6 -1.58 -6.72 -26.92
C ARG A 6 -0.11 -7.01 -27.27
N PHE A 7 0.83 -6.54 -26.47
CA PHE A 7 2.26 -6.74 -26.69
C PHE A 7 2.68 -8.20 -26.45
N VAL A 8 2.17 -8.82 -25.38
CA VAL A 8 2.49 -10.20 -25.00
C VAL A 8 1.60 -11.22 -25.72
N GLY A 9 0.51 -10.78 -26.37
CA GLY A 9 -0.46 -11.65 -27.03
C GLY A 9 -1.39 -12.39 -26.07
N GLU A 10 -1.49 -11.91 -24.83
CA GLU A 10 -2.24 -12.54 -23.74
C GLU A 10 -3.44 -11.71 -23.33
N HIS A 11 -4.41 -12.31 -22.64
CA HIS A 11 -5.58 -11.56 -22.13
C HIS A 11 -5.24 -10.75 -20.88
N ASP A 12 -5.76 -9.52 -20.79
CA ASP A 12 -5.64 -8.64 -19.62
C ASP A 12 -5.99 -9.35 -18.30
N THR A 13 -7.01 -10.20 -18.29
CA THR A 13 -7.43 -10.96 -17.11
C THR A 13 -6.38 -11.96 -16.62
N ARG A 14 -5.62 -12.59 -17.53
CA ARG A 14 -4.51 -13.48 -17.15
C ARG A 14 -3.35 -12.69 -16.56
N LEU A 15 -3.01 -11.55 -17.16
CA LEU A 15 -1.95 -10.67 -16.66
C LEU A 15 -2.27 -10.14 -15.26
N TRP A 16 -3.51 -9.73 -15.01
CA TRP A 16 -3.95 -9.32 -13.67
C TRP A 16 -3.82 -10.45 -12.66
N ARG A 17 -4.20 -11.69 -13.02
CA ARG A 17 -4.09 -12.83 -12.10
C ARG A 17 -2.65 -13.12 -11.71
N ILE A 18 -1.71 -13.01 -12.64
CA ILE A 18 -0.27 -13.18 -12.36
C ILE A 18 0.21 -12.05 -11.46
N LEU A 19 -0.10 -10.80 -11.78
CA LEU A 19 0.30 -9.66 -10.97
C LEU A 19 -0.24 -9.76 -9.54
N HIS A 20 -1.52 -10.14 -9.37
CA HIS A 20 -2.12 -10.34 -8.05
C HIS A 20 -1.40 -11.42 -7.26
N HIS A 21 -1.12 -12.58 -7.87
CA HIS A 21 -0.38 -13.64 -7.22
C HIS A 21 1.00 -13.19 -6.72
N ASP A 22 1.76 -12.48 -7.55
CA ASP A 22 3.10 -12.04 -7.18
C ASP A 22 3.07 -10.96 -6.10
N VAL A 23 2.10 -10.04 -6.17
CA VAL A 23 1.87 -9.03 -5.14
C VAL A 23 1.45 -9.66 -3.82
N ASP A 24 0.50 -10.60 -3.84
CA ASP A 24 0.01 -11.29 -2.64
C ASP A 24 1.14 -12.08 -1.97
N ASN A 25 1.99 -12.76 -2.76
CA ASN A 25 3.16 -13.44 -2.24
C ASN A 25 4.19 -12.48 -1.64
N ALA A 26 4.43 -11.33 -2.28
CA ALA A 26 5.34 -10.32 -1.76
C ALA A 26 4.85 -9.72 -0.44
N ILE A 27 3.54 -9.46 -0.32
CA ILE A 27 2.91 -8.99 0.92
C ILE A 27 2.98 -10.07 2.00
N ALA A 28 2.71 -11.34 1.66
CA ALA A 28 2.78 -12.44 2.62
C ALA A 28 4.20 -12.69 3.15
N ALA A 29 5.22 -12.48 2.31
CA ALA A 29 6.62 -12.59 2.68
C ALA A 29 7.19 -11.33 3.38
N GLN A 30 6.43 -10.24 3.42
CA GLN A 30 6.86 -9.00 4.04
C GLN A 30 6.79 -9.11 5.55
N ASP A 31 7.93 -8.94 6.20
CA ASP A 31 8.03 -8.73 7.64
C ASP A 31 8.03 -7.22 7.91
N PRO A 32 7.06 -6.63 8.63
CA PRO A 32 7.08 -5.22 8.96
C PRO A 32 7.64 -4.92 10.37
N SER A 33 8.24 -5.90 11.06
CA SER A 33 8.80 -5.73 12.42
C SER A 33 9.91 -4.69 12.53
N TYR A 34 10.64 -4.44 11.44
CA TYR A 34 11.73 -3.46 11.39
C TYR A 34 11.26 -2.01 11.15
N VAL A 35 9.97 -1.79 10.89
CA VAL A 35 9.44 -0.47 10.53
C VAL A 35 9.54 0.46 11.74
N THR A 36 10.43 1.44 11.65
CA THR A 36 10.63 2.48 12.69
C THR A 36 10.13 3.85 12.25
N LYS A 37 10.02 4.08 10.95
CA LYS A 37 9.51 5.31 10.34
C LYS A 37 8.50 4.95 9.26
N ILE A 38 7.49 5.79 9.10
CA ILE A 38 6.48 5.64 8.05
C ILE A 38 6.35 6.97 7.33
N ASN A 39 6.55 6.94 6.03
CA ASN A 39 6.18 8.04 5.15
C ASN A 39 4.74 7.84 4.66
N THR A 40 4.02 8.95 4.55
CA THR A 40 2.65 8.95 4.07
C THR A 40 2.55 9.81 2.82
N ASP A 41 1.97 9.25 1.77
CA ASP A 41 1.63 9.98 0.55
C ASP A 41 0.12 9.89 0.29
N GLU A 42 -0.49 11.02 -0.04
CA GLU A 42 -1.91 11.11 -0.37
C GLU A 42 -2.05 11.41 -1.87
N THR A 43 -2.42 10.40 -2.65
CA THR A 43 -2.58 10.53 -4.10
C THR A 43 -4.06 10.51 -4.48
N SER A 44 -4.48 11.40 -5.37
CA SER A 44 -5.83 11.35 -5.95
C SER A 44 -5.93 10.26 -7.00
N ALA A 45 -6.72 9.22 -6.75
CA ALA A 45 -6.93 8.10 -7.66
C ALA A 45 -7.78 8.46 -8.91
N LYS A 46 -8.65 9.47 -8.82
CA LYS A 46 -9.43 10.03 -9.94
C LYS A 46 -9.86 11.47 -9.62
N ARG A 47 -10.07 12.30 -10.64
CA ARG A 47 -10.73 13.62 -10.49
C ARG A 47 -12.02 13.45 -9.67
N GLY A 48 -12.20 14.25 -8.62
CA GLY A 48 -13.41 14.26 -7.78
C GLY A 48 -13.33 13.45 -6.49
N HIS A 49 -12.39 13.77 -5.60
CA HIS A 49 -12.36 13.32 -4.20
C HIS A 49 -12.11 11.81 -3.93
N ASN A 50 -11.52 11.07 -4.86
CA ASN A 50 -11.05 9.71 -4.59
C ASN A 50 -9.59 9.75 -4.15
N TYR A 51 -9.34 9.74 -2.84
CA TYR A 51 -7.99 9.73 -2.28
C TYR A 51 -7.57 8.31 -1.93
N ILE A 52 -6.32 7.97 -2.23
CA ILE A 52 -5.63 6.83 -1.67
C ILE A 52 -4.49 7.36 -0.79
N THR A 53 -4.40 6.84 0.43
CA THR A 53 -3.30 7.11 1.34
C THR A 53 -2.38 5.90 1.33
N LEU A 54 -1.13 6.12 0.90
CA LEU A 54 -0.06 5.13 0.95
C LEU A 54 0.77 5.36 2.20
N PHE A 55 1.02 4.29 2.95
CA PHE A 55 1.99 4.23 4.03
C PHE A 55 3.17 3.38 3.57
N MET A 56 4.38 3.94 3.58
CA MET A 56 5.58 3.31 3.06
C MET A 56 6.74 3.42 4.05
N ASP A 57 7.62 2.41 4.08
CA ASP A 57 8.89 2.52 4.78
C ASP A 57 9.88 3.33 3.92
N PRO A 58 10.39 4.47 4.40
CA PRO A 58 11.41 5.22 3.68
C PRO A 58 12.74 4.45 3.51
N GLU A 59 13.08 3.55 4.43
CA GLU A 59 14.39 2.88 4.44
C GLU A 59 14.41 1.71 3.45
N ARG A 60 13.41 0.82 3.51
CA ARG A 60 13.31 -0.32 2.58
C ARG A 60 12.54 -0.03 1.29
N LYS A 61 11.92 1.16 1.17
CA LYS A 61 11.16 1.61 -0.01
C LYS A 61 10.03 0.66 -0.41
N ASN A 62 9.42 -0.02 0.57
CA ASN A 62 8.26 -0.88 0.37
C ASN A 62 6.99 -0.24 0.96
N VAL A 63 5.86 -0.63 0.39
CA VAL A 63 4.54 -0.21 0.87
C VAL A 63 4.15 -1.10 2.05
N ILE A 64 3.71 -0.48 3.14
CA ILE A 64 3.27 -1.14 4.35
C ILE A 64 1.75 -1.32 4.31
N CYS A 65 1.04 -0.28 3.88
CA CYS A 65 -0.41 -0.27 3.83
C CYS A 65 -0.91 0.73 2.79
N VAL A 66 -2.02 0.39 2.13
CA VAL A 66 -2.75 1.31 1.26
C VAL A 66 -4.20 1.39 1.73
N THR A 67 -4.68 2.60 1.96
CA THR A 67 -6.06 2.83 2.41
C THR A 67 -6.78 3.79 1.47
N LYS A 68 -8.11 3.67 1.41
CA LYS A 68 -8.95 4.66 0.73
C LYS A 68 -9.29 5.78 1.71
N GLY A 69 -9.33 7.02 1.24
CA GLY A 69 -9.61 8.20 2.04
C GLY A 69 -8.34 9.00 2.36
N LYS A 70 -8.48 10.02 3.21
CA LYS A 70 -7.38 10.90 3.65
C LYS A 70 -7.51 11.38 5.10
N ASP A 71 -8.50 10.88 5.82
CA ASP A 71 -8.79 11.32 7.19
C ASP A 71 -7.93 10.55 8.22
N SER A 72 -8.11 10.85 9.50
CA SER A 72 -7.41 10.16 10.59
C SER A 72 -7.78 8.68 10.73
N SER A 73 -8.88 8.22 10.11
CA SER A 73 -9.27 6.81 10.14
C SER A 73 -8.30 5.93 9.35
N THR A 74 -7.63 6.49 8.34
CA THR A 74 -6.59 5.82 7.55
C THR A 74 -5.42 5.30 8.40
N TRP A 75 -5.05 6.01 9.47
CA TRP A 75 -3.99 5.59 10.40
C TRP A 75 -4.43 4.40 11.27
N ILE A 76 -5.70 4.36 11.67
CA ILE A 76 -6.25 3.24 12.44
C ILE A 76 -6.28 1.99 11.58
N GLU A 77 -6.72 2.13 10.33
CA GLU A 77 -6.76 1.03 9.38
C GLU A 77 -5.35 0.52 9.04
N CYS A 78 -4.40 1.44 8.83
CA CYS A 78 -2.99 1.08 8.64
C CYS A 78 -2.39 0.37 9.84
N LYS A 79 -2.71 0.81 11.07
CA LYS A 79 -2.24 0.14 12.29
C LYS A 79 -2.77 -1.29 12.36
N LYS A 80 -4.05 -1.51 12.06
CA LYS A 80 -4.64 -2.87 12.05
C LYS A 80 -3.95 -3.78 11.03
N GLN A 81 -3.70 -3.27 9.81
CA GLN A 81 -3.00 -4.05 8.78
C GLN A 81 -1.56 -4.35 9.17
N LEU A 82 -0.84 -3.36 9.74
CA LEU A 82 0.52 -3.54 10.22
C LEU A 82 0.60 -4.63 11.31
N GLU A 83 -0.32 -4.59 12.28
CA GLU A 83 -0.37 -5.56 13.38
C GLU A 83 -0.78 -6.96 12.88
N ALA A 84 -1.69 -7.05 11.90
CA ALA A 84 -2.08 -8.32 11.28
C ALA A 84 -0.91 -9.00 10.55
N HIS A 85 0.05 -8.23 10.04
CA HIS A 85 1.25 -8.72 9.37
C HIS A 85 2.47 -8.86 10.31
N GLY A 86 2.29 -8.77 11.63
CA GLY A 86 3.35 -9.03 12.62
C GLY A 86 4.20 -7.82 13.01
N GLY A 87 3.81 -6.60 12.61
CA GLY A 87 4.49 -5.37 13.00
C GLY A 87 4.06 -4.84 14.38
N HIS A 88 4.96 -4.16 15.08
CA HIS A 88 4.67 -3.55 16.38
C HIS A 88 4.43 -2.04 16.25
N SER A 89 3.24 -1.58 16.61
CA SER A 89 2.92 -0.15 16.60
C SER A 89 3.30 0.51 17.95
N CYS A 90 4.57 0.88 18.13
CA CYS A 90 4.94 1.79 19.22
C CYS A 90 4.54 3.23 18.86
N HIS A 91 3.71 3.84 19.69
CA HIS A 91 2.99 5.09 19.45
C HIS A 91 3.91 6.30 19.19
N SER A 92 3.75 7.03 18.07
CA SER A 92 3.92 8.52 17.94
C SER A 92 3.92 9.05 16.48
N GLY A 93 2.94 8.66 15.65
CA GLY A 93 2.79 9.24 14.30
C GLY A 93 1.94 10.51 14.30
N ARG A 94 2.55 11.71 14.46
CA ARG A 94 1.82 12.99 14.35
C ARG A 94 1.70 13.39 12.88
N LYS A 95 0.48 13.43 12.34
CA LYS A 95 0.16 13.90 10.97
C LYS A 95 0.72 15.32 10.79
N ARG A 96 1.83 15.47 10.05
CA ARG A 96 2.27 16.78 9.55
C ARG A 96 1.72 16.94 8.14
N SER A 97 0.62 17.67 8.03
CA SER A 97 0.17 18.24 6.76
C SER A 97 1.25 19.19 6.26
N ARG A 98 1.71 19.01 5.03
CA ARG A 98 2.11 20.15 4.22
C ARG A 98 0.89 20.75 3.54
#